data_AF-A0A9D2EWD3-F1
#
_entry.id   AF-A0A9D2EWD3-F1
#
_cell.length_a   1.000
_cell.length_b   1.000
_cell.length_c   1.000
_cell.angle_alpha   90.00
_cell.angle_beta   90.00
_cell.angle_gamma   90.00
#
_symmetry.space_group_name_H-M   'P 1'
#
loop_
_entity.id
_entity.type
_entity.pdbx_description
1 polymer ?
#
loop_
_entity_poly.entity_id
_entity_poly.type
_entity_poly.pdbx_seq_one_letter_code
_entity_poly.pdbx_strand_id
1 'polypeptide(L)'
;MEETLIYPERVILLSDTLETPTLDHLWNYLSHFYGQVAPDLKDQFSFEDLAGVYSEDGMTKLFAVCVRYAHTEGLKVLPKGTYLCAGCTEETREQTLRETVRAARTKYGADPAFTVQLIVVTGILQWNYEVQVYVGR
;
A
#
# COMPACT_ATOMS: atom_id res chain seq x y z
N MET A 1 2.11 -7.90 -17.39
CA MET A 1 1.87 -9.34 -17.14
C MET A 1 1.56 -9.47 -15.66
N GLU A 2 0.54 -10.23 -15.29
CA GLU A 2 0.22 -10.52 -13.89
C GLU A 2 1.22 -11.56 -13.38
N GLU A 3 1.78 -11.36 -12.19
CA GLU A 3 2.64 -12.35 -11.53
C GLU A 3 2.18 -12.63 -10.12
N THR A 4 2.62 -13.75 -9.55
CA THR A 4 2.25 -14.17 -8.22
C THR A 4 3.47 -14.13 -7.33
N LEU A 5 3.45 -13.26 -6.33
CA LEU A 5 4.56 -13.05 -5.40
C LEU A 5 4.17 -13.45 -3.98
N ILE A 6 5.17 -13.88 -3.21
CA ILE A 6 5.01 -14.23 -1.81
C ILE A 6 5.59 -13.09 -0.98
N TYR A 7 4.76 -12.49 -0.15
CA TYR A 7 5.17 -11.43 0.77
C TYR A 7 5.15 -11.91 2.23
N PRO A 8 6.09 -11.42 3.07
CA PRO A 8 5.95 -11.55 4.50
C PRO A 8 4.76 -10.72 5.01
N GLU A 9 4.44 -10.89 6.29
CA GLU A 9 3.53 -9.98 6.98
C GLU A 9 4.14 -8.58 6.99
N ARG A 10 3.33 -7.55 6.71
CA ARG A 10 3.76 -6.16 6.70
C ARG A 10 2.82 -5.36 7.59
N VAL A 11 3.39 -4.55 8.47
CA VAL A 11 2.62 -3.59 9.26
C VAL A 11 2.66 -2.27 8.53
N ILE A 12 1.49 -1.68 8.28
CA ILE A 12 1.38 -0.39 7.63
C ILE A 12 0.67 0.60 8.56
N LEU A 13 1.08 1.85 8.51
CA LEU A 13 0.36 2.95 9.14
C LEU A 13 -0.41 3.70 8.07
N LEU A 14 -1.73 3.81 8.21
CA LEU A 14 -2.58 4.60 7.31
C LEU A 14 -2.43 6.10 7.63
N SER A 15 -2.54 6.95 6.61
CA SER A 15 -2.60 8.40 6.78
C SER A 15 -3.88 8.80 7.52
N ASP A 16 -3.81 9.82 8.37
CA ASP A 16 -4.97 10.42 9.02
C ASP A 16 -5.86 11.18 8.03
N THR A 17 -5.27 11.76 6.97
CA THR A 17 -5.93 12.47 5.87
C THR A 17 -6.17 11.61 4.63
N LEU A 18 -7.21 11.96 3.87
CA LEU A 18 -7.45 11.47 2.50
C LEU A 18 -6.56 12.28 1.54
N GLU A 19 -5.32 11.83 1.36
CA GLU A 19 -4.40 12.46 0.43
C GLU A 19 -4.31 11.61 -0.85
N THR A 20 -4.58 12.23 -1.99
CA THR A 20 -4.15 11.66 -3.27
C THR A 20 -2.63 11.75 -3.35
N PRO A 21 -1.93 10.70 -3.81
CA PRO A 21 -0.50 10.79 -4.05
C PRO A 21 -0.25 11.89 -5.10
N THR A 22 0.49 12.92 -4.71
CA THR A 22 1.05 13.93 -5.63
C THR A 22 2.57 13.83 -5.60
N LEU A 23 3.24 14.34 -6.65
CA LEU A 23 4.70 14.33 -6.71
C LEU A 23 5.34 15.00 -5.48
N ASP A 24 4.79 16.14 -5.04
CA ASP A 24 5.25 16.84 -3.82
C ASP A 24 4.98 16.01 -2.56
N HIS A 25 3.83 15.32 -2.49
CA HIS A 25 3.54 14.41 -1.38
C HIS A 25 4.56 13.26 -1.34
N LEU A 26 5.00 12.70 -2.47
CA LEU A 26 5.96 11.59 -2.50
C LEU A 26 7.38 11.96 -2.10
N TRP A 27 7.83 13.20 -2.34
CA TRP A 27 9.16 13.63 -1.90
C TRP A 27 9.26 13.85 -0.39
N ASN A 28 8.13 14.04 0.30
CA ASN A 28 8.10 14.30 1.73
C ASN A 28 7.11 13.40 2.50
N TYR A 29 6.63 12.31 1.89
CA TYR A 29 5.47 11.57 2.41
C TYR A 29 5.72 11.03 3.82
N LEU A 30 6.92 10.47 4.06
CA LEU A 30 7.28 9.93 5.37
C LEU A 30 7.23 10.99 6.48
N SER A 31 7.51 12.26 6.16
CA SER A 31 7.41 13.36 7.14
C SER A 31 5.98 13.56 7.62
N HIS A 32 4.98 13.33 6.78
CA HIS A 32 3.56 13.35 7.20
C HIS A 32 3.29 12.24 8.22
N PHE A 33 3.81 11.03 7.99
CA PHE A 33 3.67 9.90 8.93
C PHE A 33 4.37 10.16 10.27
N TYR A 34 5.56 10.78 10.27
CA TYR A 34 6.20 11.22 11.52
C TYR A 34 5.47 12.40 12.18
N GLY A 35 4.75 13.22 11.42
CA GLY A 35 3.95 14.33 11.91
C GLY A 35 2.69 13.88 12.66
N GLN A 36 2.01 12.84 12.18
CA GLN A 36 0.77 12.32 12.78
C GLN A 36 1.01 11.46 14.04
N VAL A 37 2.23 10.91 14.22
CA VAL A 37 2.58 10.14 15.42
C VAL A 37 2.79 11.09 16.61
N ALA A 38 2.22 10.72 17.76
CA ALA A 38 2.37 11.46 19.01
C ALA A 38 3.86 11.71 19.35
N PRO A 39 4.24 12.91 19.83
CA PRO A 39 5.65 13.28 20.02
C PRO A 39 6.47 12.31 20.87
N ASP A 40 5.86 11.72 21.89
CA ASP A 40 6.44 10.73 22.81
C ASP A 40 6.63 9.33 22.19
N LEU A 41 5.96 9.06 21.07
CA LEU A 41 6.08 7.81 20.33
C LEU A 41 7.03 7.91 19.15
N LYS A 42 7.46 9.10 18.71
CA LYS A 42 8.23 9.28 17.47
C LYS A 42 9.48 8.40 17.36
N ASP A 43 10.27 8.30 18.43
CA ASP A 43 11.50 7.48 18.43
C ASP A 43 11.22 5.97 18.35
N GLN A 44 9.98 5.57 18.67
CA GLN A 44 9.48 4.19 18.58
C GLN A 44 8.96 3.85 17.17
N PHE A 45 8.92 4.83 16.25
CA PHE A 45 8.54 4.61 14.86
C PHE A 45 9.74 4.72 13.93
N SER A 46 9.76 3.85 12.94
CA SER A 46 10.58 4.02 11.74
C SER A 46 9.88 3.35 10.57
N PHE A 47 9.87 4.02 9.43
CA PHE A 47 9.23 3.53 8.22
C PHE A 47 10.26 3.03 7.20
N GLU A 48 9.85 2.06 6.40
CA GLU A 48 10.57 1.69 5.18
C GLU A 48 10.39 2.78 4.14
N ASP A 49 11.30 2.88 3.17
CA ASP A 49 11.14 3.78 2.02
C ASP A 49 10.18 3.17 0.98
N LEU A 50 8.99 2.79 1.45
CA LEU A 50 7.89 2.25 0.67
C LEU A 50 6.57 2.89 1.09
N ALA A 51 5.89 3.44 0.09
CA ALA A 51 4.56 4.01 0.21
C ALA A 51 3.56 3.25 -0.67
N GLY A 52 2.30 3.33 -0.31
CA GLY A 52 1.24 2.86 -1.18
C GLY A 52 -0.12 3.42 -0.83
N VAL A 53 -1.10 2.95 -1.58
CA VAL A 53 -2.52 3.20 -1.34
C VAL A 53 -3.15 1.91 -0.83
N TYR A 54 -3.87 1.99 0.28
CA TYR A 54 -4.67 0.93 0.85
C TYR A 54 -6.15 1.26 0.62
N SER A 55 -6.92 0.28 0.14
CA SER A 55 -8.37 0.41 -0.03
C SER A 55 -9.11 -0.78 0.59
N GLU A 56 -10.14 -0.49 1.38
CA GLU A 56 -11.00 -1.46 2.09
C GLU A 56 -12.35 -0.78 2.39
N ASP A 57 -13.48 -1.45 2.14
CA ASP A 57 -14.84 -0.95 2.47
C ASP A 57 -15.14 0.50 2.04
N GLY A 58 -14.67 0.90 0.85
CA GLY A 58 -14.85 2.26 0.32
C GLY A 58 -13.91 3.31 0.92
N MET A 59 -13.12 2.95 1.93
CA MET A 59 -11.98 3.75 2.40
C MET A 59 -10.84 3.62 1.39
N THR A 60 -10.13 4.72 1.14
CA THR A 60 -8.85 4.72 0.43
C THR A 60 -7.91 5.69 1.13
N LYS A 61 -6.74 5.21 1.54
CA LYS A 61 -5.75 5.99 2.30
C LYS A 61 -4.33 5.70 1.82
N LEU A 62 -3.46 6.69 1.93
CA LEU A 62 -2.03 6.44 1.81
C LEU A 62 -1.55 5.64 3.02
N PHE A 63 -0.45 4.92 2.85
CA PHE A 63 0.21 4.26 3.95
C PHE A 63 1.73 4.29 3.80
N ALA A 64 2.41 4.17 4.93
CA ALA A 64 3.83 3.85 5.03
C ALA A 64 4.01 2.49 5.67
N VAL A 65 5.02 1.72 5.24
CA VAL A 65 5.36 0.42 5.84
C VAL A 65 6.20 0.65 7.09
N CYS A 66 5.79 0.08 8.22
CA CYS A 66 6.49 0.19 9.49
C CYS A 66 7.62 -0.84 9.60
N VAL A 67 8.84 -0.38 9.83
CA VAL A 67 9.99 -1.22 10.26
C VAL A 67 10.01 -1.36 11.78
N ARG A 68 9.67 -0.28 12.49
CA ARG A 68 9.51 -0.22 13.95
C ARG A 68 8.27 0.59 14.24
N TYR A 69 7.47 0.16 15.20
CA TYR A 69 6.22 0.83 15.57
C TYR A 69 5.87 0.56 17.03
N ALA A 70 5.17 1.50 17.65
CA ALA A 70 4.39 1.27 18.87
C ALA A 70 2.91 1.12 18.50
N HIS A 71 2.09 0.60 19.42
CA HIS A 71 0.65 0.54 19.15
C HIS A 71 0.06 1.96 19.05
N THR A 72 -0.59 2.24 17.93
CA THR A 72 -1.36 3.47 17.69
C THR A 72 -2.56 3.18 16.79
N GLU A 73 -3.51 4.09 16.72
CA GLU A 73 -4.61 4.03 15.76
C GLU A 73 -4.11 4.14 14.31
N GLY A 74 -4.82 3.51 13.37
CA GLY A 74 -4.46 3.53 11.95
C GLY A 74 -3.44 2.48 11.51
N LEU A 75 -2.89 1.68 12.44
CA LEU A 75 -2.09 0.51 12.08
C LEU A 75 -2.95 -0.60 11.46
N LYS A 76 -2.47 -1.19 10.37
CA LYS A 76 -3.05 -2.37 9.72
C LYS A 76 -1.97 -3.41 9.49
N VAL A 77 -2.36 -4.68 9.56
CA VAL A 77 -1.48 -5.82 9.26
C VAL A 77 -1.89 -6.39 7.91
N LEU A 78 -1.00 -6.28 6.93
CA LEU A 78 -1.14 -6.99 5.66
C LEU A 78 -0.70 -8.44 5.88
N PRO A 79 -1.55 -9.44 5.61
CA PRO A 79 -1.27 -10.83 5.89
C PRO A 79 -0.05 -11.32 5.09
N LYS A 80 0.77 -12.16 5.71
CA LYS A 80 1.75 -12.96 4.97
C LYS A 80 1.03 -13.86 3.97
N GLY A 81 1.64 -14.10 2.81
CA GLY A 81 1.11 -15.08 1.88
C GLY A 81 1.28 -14.66 0.44
N THR A 82 0.39 -15.17 -0.40
CA THR A 82 0.47 -14.99 -1.84
C THR A 82 -0.37 -13.81 -2.29
N TYR A 83 0.23 -12.96 -3.12
CA TYR A 83 -0.41 -11.82 -3.74
C TYR A 83 -0.34 -11.95 -5.25
N LEU A 84 -1.45 -11.64 -5.91
CA LEU A 84 -1.50 -11.40 -7.35
C LEU A 84 -1.09 -9.95 -7.60
N CYS A 85 -0.01 -9.78 -8.35
CA CYS A 85 0.66 -8.52 -8.58
C CYS A 85 0.57 -8.10 -10.05
N ALA A 86 0.37 -6.80 -10.29
CA ALA A 86 0.38 -6.23 -11.62
C ALA A 86 0.92 -4.79 -11.61
N GLY A 87 1.94 -4.53 -12.42
CA GLY A 87 2.48 -3.19 -12.64
C GLY A 87 1.60 -2.36 -13.59
N CYS A 88 1.43 -1.07 -13.29
CA CYS A 88 0.66 -0.13 -14.10
C CYS A 88 1.16 1.32 -13.96
N THR A 89 0.76 2.18 -14.89
CA THR A 89 0.93 3.64 -14.78
C THR A 89 -0.23 4.24 -13.98
N GLU A 90 -0.16 5.51 -13.58
CA GLU A 90 -1.30 6.21 -12.99
C GLU A 90 -2.55 6.12 -13.88
N GLU A 91 -2.41 6.36 -15.18
CA GLU A 91 -3.52 6.37 -16.16
C GLU A 91 -4.23 5.02 -16.25
N THR A 92 -3.49 3.91 -16.08
CA THR A 92 -4.02 2.55 -16.22
C THR A 92 -4.38 1.91 -14.87
N ARG A 93 -4.09 2.59 -13.76
CA ARG A 93 -4.18 2.06 -12.38
C ARG A 93 -5.54 1.48 -12.06
N GLU A 94 -6.62 2.21 -12.33
CA GLU A 94 -7.97 1.73 -12.02
C GLU A 94 -8.38 0.51 -12.86
N GLN A 95 -7.99 0.48 -14.14
CA GLN A 95 -8.29 -0.65 -15.01
C GLN A 95 -7.53 -1.89 -14.54
N THR A 96 -6.23 -1.76 -14.30
CA THR A 96 -5.39 -2.84 -13.78
C THR A 96 -5.94 -3.36 -12.45
N LEU A 97 -6.30 -2.48 -11.52
CA LEU A 97 -6.91 -2.87 -10.25
C LEU A 97 -8.17 -3.74 -10.44
N ARG A 98 -9.10 -3.30 -11.30
CA ARG A 98 -10.33 -4.05 -11.59
C ARG A 98 -10.03 -5.41 -12.21
N GLU A 99 -9.09 -5.48 -13.14
CA GLU A 99 -8.68 -6.70 -13.82
C GLU A 99 -8.01 -7.68 -12.84
N THR A 100 -7.09 -7.21 -12.00
CA THR A 100 -6.40 -8.02 -11.00
C THR A 100 -7.36 -8.57 -9.95
N VAL A 101 -8.31 -7.75 -9.45
CA VAL A 101 -9.36 -8.23 -8.52
C VAL A 101 -10.26 -9.28 -9.19
N ARG A 102 -10.63 -9.06 -10.45
CA ARG A 102 -11.41 -10.04 -11.21
C ARG A 102 -10.62 -11.34 -11.41
N ALA A 103 -9.33 -11.26 -11.69
CA ALA A 103 -8.45 -12.42 -11.85
C ALA A 103 -8.30 -13.18 -10.53
N ALA A 104 -8.10 -12.49 -9.40
CA ALA A 104 -8.09 -13.07 -8.06
C ALA A 104 -9.36 -13.89 -7.78
N ARG A 105 -10.54 -13.32 -8.07
CA ARG A 105 -11.84 -14.00 -7.88
C ARG A 105 -12.03 -15.20 -8.78
N THR A 106 -11.75 -15.06 -10.07
CA THR A 106 -12.08 -16.07 -11.08
C THR A 106 -11.05 -17.18 -11.22
N LYS A 107 -9.75 -16.87 -11.07
CA LYS A 107 -8.65 -17.84 -11.23
C LYS A 107 -8.22 -18.47 -9.91
N TYR A 108 -8.31 -17.71 -8.81
CA TYR A 108 -7.83 -18.15 -7.49
C TYR A 108 -8.95 -18.41 -6.48
N GLY A 109 -10.21 -18.07 -6.81
CA GLY A 109 -11.34 -18.23 -5.90
C GLY A 109 -11.26 -17.32 -4.66
N ALA A 110 -10.37 -16.32 -4.67
CA ALA A 110 -10.19 -15.41 -3.55
C ALA A 110 -11.20 -14.26 -3.62
N ASP A 111 -11.75 -13.86 -2.47
CA ASP A 111 -12.53 -12.63 -2.34
C ASP A 111 -11.76 -11.62 -1.46
N PRO A 112 -10.94 -10.75 -2.07
CA PRO A 112 -10.07 -9.86 -1.32
C PRO A 112 -10.88 -8.77 -0.60
N ALA A 113 -10.75 -8.71 0.73
CA ALA A 113 -11.38 -7.66 1.56
C ALA A 113 -10.73 -6.28 1.35
N PHE A 114 -9.46 -6.26 0.96
CA PHE A 114 -8.69 -5.05 0.74
C PHE A 114 -7.84 -5.18 -0.52
N THR A 115 -7.34 -4.03 -1.00
CA THR A 115 -6.34 -3.97 -2.07
C THR A 115 -5.21 -3.03 -1.69
N VAL A 116 -4.03 -3.31 -2.21
CA VAL A 116 -2.83 -2.49 -2.01
C VAL A 116 -2.32 -2.06 -3.37
N GLN A 117 -1.88 -0.81 -3.49
CA GLN A 117 -1.22 -0.27 -4.69
C GLN A 117 0.09 0.38 -4.23
N LEU A 118 1.22 -0.31 -4.37
CA LEU A 118 2.52 0.23 -4.01
C LEU A 118 2.98 1.26 -5.04
N ILE A 119 3.63 2.32 -4.58
CA ILE A 119 4.24 3.32 -5.43
C ILE A 119 5.66 2.88 -5.77
N VAL A 120 5.95 2.76 -7.06
CA VAL A 120 7.24 2.31 -7.58
C VAL A 120 7.90 3.47 -8.30
N VAL A 121 8.93 4.06 -7.69
CA VAL A 121 9.70 5.16 -8.29
C VAL A 121 10.54 4.61 -9.45
N THR A 122 10.25 5.05 -10.67
CA THR A 122 10.94 4.61 -11.89
C THR A 122 11.90 5.65 -12.47
N GLY A 123 11.98 6.84 -11.86
CA GLY A 123 12.86 7.94 -12.24
C GLY A 123 12.70 9.15 -11.32
N ILE A 124 13.39 10.26 -11.62
CA ILE A 124 13.50 11.43 -10.73
C ILE A 124 12.13 12.03 -10.38
N LEU A 125 11.14 11.98 -11.29
CA LEU A 125 9.77 12.48 -11.09
C LEU A 125 8.72 11.57 -11.73
N GLN A 126 9.05 10.29 -11.91
CA GLN A 126 8.16 9.32 -12.52
C GLN A 126 7.97 8.16 -11.56
N TRP A 127 6.72 7.80 -11.36
CA TRP A 127 6.36 6.61 -10.62
C TRP A 127 5.31 5.83 -11.38
N ASN A 128 5.36 4.53 -11.18
CA ASN A 128 4.34 3.57 -11.54
C ASN A 128 3.73 3.01 -10.25
N TYR A 129 2.77 2.13 -10.42
CA TYR A 129 2.15 1.41 -9.33
C TYR A 129 2.32 -0.08 -9.52
N GLU A 130 2.39 -0.81 -8.41
CA GLU A 130 2.14 -2.24 -8.38
C GLU A 130 0.84 -2.50 -7.60
N VAL A 131 -0.20 -2.92 -8.31
CA VAL A 131 -1.41 -3.47 -7.70
C VAL A 131 -1.05 -4.80 -7.05
N GLN A 132 -1.41 -4.99 -5.78
CA GLN A 132 -1.27 -6.22 -5.02
C GLN A 132 -2.62 -6.64 -4.45
N VAL A 133 -3.08 -7.82 -4.82
CA VAL A 133 -4.34 -8.42 -4.33
C VAL A 133 -4.01 -9.70 -3.60
N TYR A 134 -4.38 -9.80 -2.32
CA TYR A 134 -4.17 -11.01 -1.55
C TYR A 134 -5.03 -12.15 -2.10
N VAL A 135 -4.40 -13.26 -2.50
CA VAL A 135 -5.08 -14.45 -3.03
C VAL A 135 -4.97 -15.66 -2.11
N GLY A 136 -4.40 -15.48 -0.92
CA GLY A 136 -4.31 -16.52 0.10
C GLY A 136 -2.99 -17.29 0.11
N ARG A 137 -2.78 -18.03 1.18
CA ARG A 137 -1.81 -19.12 1.28
C ARG A 137 -2.29 -20.15 2.28
#